data_AF-A0A7C3DE20-F1
#
_entry.id   AF-A0A7C3DE20-F1
#
_cell.length_a   1.000
_cell.length_b   1.000
_cell.length_c   1.000
_cell.angle_alpha   90.00
_cell.angle_beta   90.00
_cell.angle_gamma   90.00
#
_symmetry.space_group_name_H-M   'P 1'
#
loop_
_entity.id
_entity.type
_entity.pdbx_description
1 polymer ?
#
loop_
_entity_poly.entity_id
_entity_poly.type
_entity_poly.pdbx_seq_one_letter_code
_entity_poly.pdbx_strand_id
1 'polypeptide(L)'
;MIADKKLSTKGGGWLLEKPEQIFTPEDFDDTTRMIQETVRQFVEKEYRPVAEALEHGELEHNIPLLRKAGELGLLGVEVGEEYGGLDLPKTVSTVIAEALAGTGGFSVTYGVQTSIGLLPLVYWGTKEQKDKYLAKLVSGELIAAYCLTEPQSGSDAMGAKTRAELSADGKYYILNGTKMWISNAGFAHLFTVFAKTPEGLTAFLVERDTPGLRLGGEEKKMGIKASSTRQVFLEDVKVPVENVLGELGKGHKIAFNVLNVGRYKLGAGAIGGAKGALALSAKYAQERVAFGKPIAQFGLIQQKLAEMAARIFAGESAVYRTMGMIDQALSNLDKANAAEAVLAGIEEYAIEASIIKVLGSEVLDYVVDEGVQIHGGYGYSAEYEIERAYRDSRINRIFEGTNEINRLLIPGMLLRRAMKGELPLFDAAMKLQKELLEPSFEEPEDKELAQLEGLKKLALAVLGLAALKYGKQIEEEQEVLAVAADILIDVFAAESALLRARRLGGGVYAEMAALYLYQALDRAQAAALSILPRLAEGDDMRLMASAARRLTKHDPADLVALRRRIAQKVLEAGGYPQPRA
;
A
#
# COMPACT_ATOMS: atom_id res chain seq x y z
N MET A 1 20.93 -10.17 26.75
CA MET A 1 20.20 -11.33 26.17
C MET A 1 18.88 -10.79 25.67
N ILE A 2 18.78 -10.51 24.38
CA ILE A 2 17.50 -10.16 23.74
C ILE A 2 16.68 -11.43 23.82
N ALA A 3 15.55 -11.42 24.54
CA ALA A 3 14.63 -12.56 24.55
C ALA A 3 14.36 -12.99 23.10
N ASP A 4 14.48 -14.27 22.78
CA ASP A 4 14.24 -14.81 21.44
C ASP A 4 12.89 -14.31 20.94
N LYS A 5 12.90 -13.27 20.11
CA LYS A 5 11.70 -12.73 19.48
C LYS A 5 11.15 -13.86 18.60
N LYS A 6 9.86 -14.20 18.79
CA LYS A 6 9.16 -15.19 17.96
C LYS A 6 9.35 -14.84 16.49
N LEU A 7 9.61 -15.86 15.67
CA LEU A 7 9.90 -15.69 14.26
C LEU A 7 8.74 -15.00 13.54
N SER A 8 7.50 -15.33 13.93
CA SER A 8 6.26 -14.71 13.43
C SER A 8 6.16 -13.18 13.60
N THR A 9 6.95 -12.58 14.50
CA THR A 9 6.97 -11.12 14.72
C THR A 9 7.95 -10.37 13.84
N LYS A 10 8.88 -11.08 13.17
CA LYS A 10 9.81 -10.50 12.20
C LYS A 10 9.11 -10.29 10.85
N GLY A 11 9.53 -9.28 10.10
CA GLY A 11 9.10 -9.10 8.71
C GLY A 11 9.43 -10.32 7.87
N GLY A 12 8.43 -10.84 7.16
CA GLY A 12 8.49 -12.10 6.41
C GLY A 12 8.39 -13.37 7.27
N GLY A 13 8.40 -13.27 8.59
CA GLY A 13 8.40 -14.40 9.51
C GLY A 13 7.09 -15.20 9.54
N TRP A 14 5.98 -14.56 9.15
CA TRP A 14 4.67 -15.20 8.99
C TRP A 14 4.66 -16.35 7.98
N LEU A 15 5.63 -16.40 7.05
CA LEU A 15 5.76 -17.51 6.11
C LEU A 15 6.22 -18.80 6.82
N LEU A 16 6.89 -18.68 7.97
CA LEU A 16 7.56 -19.78 8.67
C LEU A 16 6.89 -20.16 9.99
N GLU A 17 6.28 -19.20 10.66
CA GLU A 17 5.61 -19.40 11.93
C GLU A 17 4.24 -18.69 11.92
N LYS A 18 3.21 -19.39 12.38
CA LYS A 18 1.87 -18.81 12.54
C LYS A 18 1.92 -17.69 13.59
N PRO A 19 1.36 -16.50 13.32
CA PRO A 19 1.26 -15.46 14.33
C PRO A 19 0.26 -15.87 15.43
N GLU A 20 0.57 -15.53 16.68
CA GLU A 20 -0.34 -15.80 17.81
C GLU A 20 -1.54 -14.87 17.82
N GLN A 21 -1.30 -13.60 17.47
CA GLN A 21 -2.30 -12.56 17.40
C GLN A 21 -1.99 -11.65 16.21
N ILE A 22 -3.04 -11.06 15.65
CA ILE A 22 -2.93 -10.02 14.63
C ILE A 22 -3.78 -8.83 15.07
N PHE A 23 -3.32 -7.63 14.77
CA PHE A 23 -4.11 -6.41 14.94
C PHE A 23 -5.17 -6.32 13.83
N THR A 24 -6.40 -5.97 14.20
CA THR A 24 -7.52 -5.84 13.26
C THR A 24 -8.28 -4.54 13.53
N PRO A 25 -9.17 -4.09 12.61
CA PRO A 25 -10.02 -2.91 12.84
C PRO A 25 -10.87 -2.96 14.11
N GLU A 26 -11.11 -4.17 14.63
CA GLU A 26 -11.83 -4.36 15.89
C GLU A 26 -11.01 -3.93 17.10
N ASP A 27 -9.68 -3.86 16.97
CA ASP A 27 -8.75 -3.41 18.02
C ASP A 27 -8.57 -1.89 18.07
N PHE A 28 -9.23 -1.12 17.18
CA PHE A 28 -9.18 0.34 17.26
C PHE A 28 -9.72 0.83 18.59
N ASP A 29 -8.91 1.63 19.28
CA ASP A 29 -9.30 2.35 20.48
C ASP A 29 -10.27 3.50 20.18
N ASP A 30 -10.84 4.07 21.23
CA ASP A 30 -11.82 5.17 21.11
C ASP A 30 -11.21 6.39 20.41
N THR A 31 -9.92 6.67 20.64
CA THR A 31 -9.19 7.75 19.98
C THR A 31 -9.14 7.55 18.47
N THR A 32 -8.75 6.36 18.02
CA THR A 32 -8.67 5.99 16.60
C THR A 32 -10.05 6.08 15.94
N ARG A 33 -11.10 5.59 16.63
CA ARG A 33 -12.50 5.66 16.14
C ARG A 33 -13.00 7.10 16.04
N MET A 34 -12.71 7.93 17.04
CA MET A 34 -13.08 9.35 17.05
C MET A 34 -12.39 10.12 15.92
N ILE A 35 -11.11 9.85 15.66
CA ILE A 35 -10.37 10.44 14.53
C ILE A 35 -10.98 9.99 13.21
N GLN A 36 -11.30 8.70 13.05
CA GLN A 36 -11.97 8.20 11.84
C GLN A 36 -13.28 8.94 11.57
N GLU A 37 -14.10 9.16 12.60
CA GLU A 37 -15.36 9.89 12.49
C GLU A 37 -15.14 11.38 12.19
N THR A 38 -14.14 12.00 12.79
CA THR A 38 -13.74 13.39 12.49
C THR A 38 -13.40 13.55 11.01
N VAL A 39 -12.65 12.59 10.44
CA VAL A 39 -12.31 12.60 9.02
C VAL A 39 -13.56 12.43 8.15
N ARG A 40 -14.48 11.51 8.49
CA ARG A 40 -15.74 11.37 7.74
C ARG A 40 -16.55 12.66 7.73
N GLN A 41 -16.64 13.35 8.87
CA GLN A 41 -17.33 14.64 8.95
C GLN A 41 -16.63 15.74 8.16
N PHE A 42 -15.29 15.77 8.17
CA PHE A 42 -14.50 16.67 7.34
C PHE A 42 -14.78 16.41 5.85
N VAL A 43 -14.81 15.15 5.42
CA VAL A 43 -15.12 14.80 4.02
C VAL A 43 -16.51 15.33 3.63
N GLU A 44 -17.53 15.05 4.44
CA GLU A 44 -18.91 15.41 4.11
C GLU A 44 -19.20 16.91 4.19
N LYS A 45 -18.59 17.62 5.16
CA LYS A 45 -18.89 19.05 5.38
C LYS A 45 -17.97 20.01 4.63
N GLU A 46 -16.70 19.63 4.43
CA GLU A 46 -15.69 20.51 3.87
C GLU A 46 -15.33 20.13 2.43
N TYR A 47 -15.06 18.84 2.17
CA TYR A 47 -14.64 18.39 0.82
C TYR A 47 -15.81 18.26 -0.16
N ARG A 48 -16.92 17.59 0.21
CA ARG A 48 -18.04 17.33 -0.70
C ARG A 48 -18.57 18.60 -1.40
N PRO A 49 -18.72 19.77 -0.73
CA PRO A 49 -19.19 21.00 -1.38
C PRO A 49 -18.29 21.53 -2.51
N VAL A 50 -16.99 21.22 -2.50
CA VAL A 50 -16.01 21.71 -3.49
C VAL A 50 -15.47 20.62 -4.42
N ALA A 51 -15.91 19.37 -4.25
CA ALA A 51 -15.40 18.22 -4.98
C ALA A 51 -15.55 18.36 -6.51
N GLU A 52 -16.67 18.90 -6.98
CA GLU A 52 -16.92 19.10 -8.42
C GLU A 52 -16.04 20.21 -9.00
N ALA A 53 -15.89 21.34 -8.28
CA ALA A 53 -15.01 22.43 -8.69
C ALA A 53 -13.55 21.97 -8.80
N LEU A 54 -13.09 21.19 -7.83
CA LEU A 54 -11.76 20.57 -7.84
C LEU A 54 -11.54 19.66 -9.07
N GLU A 55 -12.52 18.81 -9.40
CA GLU A 55 -12.42 17.92 -10.57
C GLU A 55 -12.41 18.69 -11.91
N HIS A 56 -12.96 19.90 -11.93
CA HIS A 56 -12.96 20.82 -13.08
C HIS A 56 -11.79 21.82 -13.10
N GLY A 57 -10.83 21.69 -12.18
CA GLY A 57 -9.55 22.41 -12.23
C GLY A 57 -9.42 23.63 -11.33
N GLU A 58 -10.40 23.91 -10.46
CA GLU A 58 -10.25 24.90 -9.37
C GLU A 58 -9.40 24.32 -8.22
N LEU A 59 -8.15 23.98 -8.54
CA LEU A 59 -7.24 23.24 -7.66
C LEU A 59 -6.83 24.02 -6.41
N GLU A 60 -7.02 25.34 -6.39
CA GLU A 60 -6.79 26.21 -5.24
C GLU A 60 -7.66 25.87 -4.02
N HIS A 61 -8.82 25.21 -4.21
CA HIS A 61 -9.66 24.73 -3.10
C HIS A 61 -8.93 23.68 -2.23
N ASN A 62 -7.87 23.05 -2.73
CA ASN A 62 -7.01 22.18 -1.93
C ASN A 62 -6.35 22.93 -0.74
N ILE A 63 -6.03 24.22 -0.89
CA ILE A 63 -5.32 25.00 0.13
C ILE A 63 -6.17 25.17 1.41
N PRO A 64 -7.41 25.71 1.35
CA PRO A 64 -8.24 25.81 2.55
C PRO A 64 -8.61 24.44 3.12
N LEU A 65 -8.77 23.40 2.28
CA LEU A 65 -9.02 22.03 2.78
C LEU A 65 -7.84 21.48 3.58
N LEU A 66 -6.60 21.67 3.10
CA LEU A 66 -5.40 21.28 3.86
C LEU A 66 -5.26 22.07 5.16
N ARG A 67 -5.49 23.39 5.14
CA ARG A 67 -5.50 24.21 6.36
C ARG A 67 -6.55 23.72 7.36
N LYS A 68 -7.75 23.41 6.88
CA LYS A 68 -8.81 22.86 7.73
C LYS A 68 -8.46 21.50 8.31
N ALA A 69 -7.81 20.64 7.52
CA ALA A 69 -7.26 19.37 8.03
C ALA A 69 -6.17 19.60 9.09
N GLY A 70 -5.34 20.64 8.93
CA GLY A 70 -4.34 21.06 9.92
C GLY A 70 -4.96 21.55 11.23
N GLU A 71 -6.03 22.37 11.17
CA GLU A 71 -6.80 22.80 12.35
C GLU A 71 -7.39 21.62 13.14
N LEU A 72 -7.74 20.53 12.46
CA LEU A 72 -8.25 19.29 13.05
C LEU A 72 -7.13 18.34 13.51
N GLY A 73 -5.86 18.73 13.36
CA GLY A 73 -4.68 17.93 13.72
C GLY A 73 -4.33 16.80 12.76
N LEU A 74 -5.04 16.68 11.62
CA LEU A 74 -4.91 15.54 10.71
C LEU A 74 -3.57 15.53 9.97
N LEU A 75 -2.96 16.70 9.73
CA LEU A 75 -1.68 16.79 9.02
C LEU A 75 -0.45 16.44 9.88
N GLY A 76 -0.59 16.45 11.21
CA GLY A 76 0.51 16.32 12.17
C GLY A 76 0.51 15.03 12.99
N VAL A 77 -0.28 14.02 12.59
CA VAL A 77 -0.52 12.79 13.36
C VAL A 77 0.77 12.08 13.75
N GLU A 78 1.77 12.06 12.86
CA GLU A 78 3.04 11.37 13.05
C GLU A 78 4.20 12.29 13.44
N VAL A 79 3.92 13.56 13.74
CA VAL A 79 4.92 14.57 14.09
C VAL A 79 4.93 14.75 15.61
N GLY A 80 6.12 14.98 16.18
CA GLY A 80 6.27 15.27 17.60
C GLY A 80 5.51 16.52 18.04
N GLU A 81 5.04 16.50 19.28
CA GLU A 81 4.27 17.61 19.88
C GLU A 81 5.05 18.93 19.88
N GLU A 82 6.37 18.89 19.96
CA GLU A 82 7.23 20.08 19.94
C GLU A 82 7.16 20.87 18.63
N TYR A 83 6.65 20.25 17.55
CA TYR A 83 6.36 20.90 16.28
C TYR A 83 4.85 20.98 15.99
N GLY A 84 4.00 20.89 17.02
CA GLY A 84 2.54 20.99 16.91
C GLY A 84 1.84 19.74 16.37
N GLY A 85 2.54 18.60 16.31
CA GLY A 85 1.95 17.31 15.96
C GLY A 85 1.29 16.59 17.14
N LEU A 86 0.92 15.32 16.93
CA LEU A 86 0.20 14.51 17.91
C LEU A 86 0.96 13.25 18.38
N ASP A 87 2.10 12.93 17.77
CA ASP A 87 2.91 11.72 18.05
C ASP A 87 2.10 10.42 18.20
N LEU A 88 1.09 10.23 17.33
CA LEU A 88 0.18 9.09 17.39
C LEU A 88 0.73 7.88 16.61
N PRO A 89 0.27 6.66 16.95
CA PRO A 89 0.66 5.43 16.25
C PRO A 89 0.39 5.48 14.75
N LYS A 90 1.18 4.73 13.98
CA LYS A 90 1.06 4.70 12.51
C LYS A 90 -0.31 4.21 12.08
N THR A 91 -0.94 3.32 12.84
CA THR A 91 -2.33 2.88 12.62
C THR A 91 -3.29 4.07 12.48
N VAL A 92 -3.16 5.12 13.28
CA VAL A 92 -4.04 6.30 13.21
C VAL A 92 -3.89 7.00 11.86
N SER A 93 -2.65 7.21 11.40
CA SER A 93 -2.38 7.82 10.09
C SER A 93 -2.98 7.01 8.94
N THR A 94 -2.97 5.67 9.07
CA THR A 94 -3.52 4.74 8.08
C THR A 94 -5.05 4.74 8.07
N VAL A 95 -5.69 4.86 9.24
CA VAL A 95 -7.15 5.05 9.35
C VAL A 95 -7.61 6.34 8.68
N ILE A 96 -6.85 7.43 8.81
CA ILE A 96 -7.15 8.69 8.12
C ILE A 96 -7.02 8.52 6.61
N ALA A 97 -5.97 7.85 6.13
CA ALA A 97 -5.79 7.57 4.70
C ALA A 97 -6.95 6.74 4.12
N GLU A 98 -7.43 5.73 4.86
CA GLU A 98 -8.62 4.95 4.47
C GLU A 98 -9.87 5.85 4.40
N ALA A 99 -10.13 6.65 5.44
CA ALA A 99 -11.32 7.47 5.54
C ALA A 99 -11.37 8.62 4.50
N LEU A 100 -10.21 9.09 4.04
CA LEU A 100 -10.10 10.09 2.97
C LEU A 100 -10.21 9.51 1.56
N ALA A 101 -10.19 8.20 1.38
CA ALA A 101 -10.08 7.58 0.06
C ALA A 101 -11.21 7.95 -0.93
N GLY A 102 -12.41 8.26 -0.41
CA GLY A 102 -13.54 8.73 -1.22
C GLY A 102 -13.37 10.14 -1.82
N THR A 103 -12.32 10.87 -1.44
CA THR A 103 -12.07 12.26 -1.87
C THR A 103 -11.30 12.38 -3.19
N GLY A 104 -11.18 11.29 -3.95
CA GLY A 104 -10.52 11.30 -5.26
C GLY A 104 -9.11 11.90 -5.20
N GLY A 105 -8.83 12.90 -6.03
CA GLY A 105 -7.54 13.58 -6.08
C GLY A 105 -7.15 14.34 -4.79
N PHE A 106 -8.09 14.74 -3.92
CA PHE A 106 -7.73 15.38 -2.65
C PHE A 106 -7.01 14.40 -1.70
N SER A 107 -7.35 13.10 -1.75
CA SER A 107 -6.64 12.08 -0.97
C SER A 107 -5.15 12.01 -1.33
N VAL A 108 -4.80 12.25 -2.59
CA VAL A 108 -3.40 12.36 -3.06
C VAL A 108 -2.75 13.63 -2.53
N THR A 109 -3.44 14.76 -2.59
CA THR A 109 -2.96 16.04 -2.04
C THR A 109 -2.59 15.93 -0.55
N TYR A 110 -3.51 15.36 0.24
CA TYR A 110 -3.30 15.08 1.66
C TYR A 110 -2.19 14.05 1.89
N GLY A 111 -2.19 12.97 1.12
CA GLY A 111 -1.20 11.90 1.21
C GLY A 111 0.21 12.44 1.02
N VAL A 112 0.43 13.28 0.01
CA VAL A 112 1.74 13.93 -0.24
C VAL A 112 2.12 14.83 0.92
N GLN A 113 1.22 15.68 1.41
CA GLN A 113 1.49 16.56 2.55
C GLN A 113 1.95 15.78 3.79
N THR A 114 1.34 14.63 4.08
CA THR A 114 1.57 13.88 5.34
C THR A 114 2.54 12.72 5.22
N SER A 115 3.04 12.42 4.02
CA SER A 115 4.03 11.37 3.78
C SER A 115 5.31 11.96 3.16
N ILE A 116 5.49 11.81 1.86
CA ILE A 116 6.70 12.18 1.14
C ILE A 116 7.03 13.69 1.20
N GLY A 117 6.05 14.57 1.44
CA GLY A 117 6.30 16.00 1.62
C GLY A 117 6.81 16.39 3.01
N LEU A 118 6.44 15.64 4.06
CA LEU A 118 6.70 16.00 5.46
C LEU A 118 7.73 15.07 6.11
N LEU A 119 7.61 13.77 5.93
CA LEU A 119 8.42 12.75 6.61
C LEU A 119 9.92 12.82 6.29
N PRO A 120 10.39 13.21 5.09
CA PRO A 120 11.81 13.47 4.88
C PRO A 120 12.38 14.46 5.89
N LEU A 121 11.65 15.53 6.18
CA LEU A 121 12.09 16.55 7.13
C LEU A 121 11.97 16.06 8.58
N VAL A 122 10.92 15.32 8.92
CA VAL A 122 10.75 14.72 10.26
C VAL A 122 11.94 13.83 10.62
N TYR A 123 12.38 12.99 9.68
CA TYR A 123 13.39 11.97 9.96
C TYR A 123 14.83 12.42 9.70
N TRP A 124 15.09 13.24 8.68
CA TRP A 124 16.44 13.66 8.29
C TRP A 124 16.72 15.15 8.46
N GLY A 125 15.74 15.94 8.91
CA GLY A 125 15.92 17.36 9.15
C GLY A 125 16.92 17.64 10.27
N THR A 126 17.74 18.67 10.12
CA THR A 126 18.44 19.27 11.26
C THR A 126 17.45 19.98 12.18
N LYS A 127 17.87 20.31 13.40
CA LYS A 127 17.01 21.06 14.33
C LYS A 127 16.53 22.38 13.70
N GLU A 128 17.42 23.12 13.07
CA GLU A 128 17.14 24.42 12.44
C GLU A 128 16.15 24.27 11.28
N GLN A 129 16.31 23.23 10.46
CA GLN A 129 15.37 22.94 9.36
C GLN A 129 13.99 22.57 9.92
N LYS A 130 13.93 21.74 10.97
CA LYS A 130 12.68 21.33 11.61
C LYS A 130 11.95 22.50 12.25
N ASP A 131 12.65 23.30 13.06
CA ASP A 131 12.13 24.52 13.69
C ASP A 131 11.58 25.51 12.65
N LYS A 132 12.22 25.60 11.48
CA LYS A 132 11.81 26.53 10.41
C LYS A 132 10.52 26.09 9.70
N TYR A 133 10.32 24.80 9.44
CA TYR A 133 9.25 24.35 8.54
C TYR A 133 8.17 23.46 9.19
N LEU A 134 8.50 22.58 10.14
CA LEU A 134 7.58 21.50 10.55
C LEU A 134 6.24 22.02 11.10
N ALA A 135 6.26 22.97 12.03
CA ALA A 135 5.03 23.51 12.61
C ALA A 135 4.09 24.11 11.55
N LYS A 136 4.66 24.70 10.50
CA LYS A 136 3.90 25.30 9.41
C LYS A 136 3.36 24.27 8.41
N LEU A 137 4.08 23.17 8.22
CA LEU A 137 3.59 22.04 7.43
C LEU A 137 2.47 21.30 8.17
N VAL A 138 2.59 21.17 9.49
CA VAL A 138 1.57 20.56 10.35
C VAL A 138 0.29 21.40 10.40
N SER A 139 0.41 22.74 10.47
CA SER A 139 -0.76 23.62 10.44
C SER A 139 -1.42 23.77 9.06
N GLY A 140 -0.72 23.37 7.98
CA GLY A 140 -1.12 23.64 6.61
C GLY A 140 -0.88 25.09 6.16
N GLU A 141 -0.16 25.91 6.94
CA GLU A 141 0.35 27.22 6.49
C GLU A 141 1.26 27.05 5.28
N LEU A 142 2.18 26.07 5.37
CA LEU A 142 3.02 25.64 4.26
C LEU A 142 2.53 24.28 3.73
N ILE A 143 2.66 24.12 2.43
CA ILE A 143 2.32 22.89 1.71
C ILE A 143 3.59 22.35 1.06
N ALA A 144 3.84 21.06 1.21
CA ALA A 144 5.03 20.40 0.68
C ALA A 144 4.74 19.59 -0.59
N ALA A 145 5.79 19.45 -1.39
CA ALA A 145 5.86 18.58 -2.56
C ALA A 145 7.18 17.80 -2.57
N TYR A 146 7.19 16.66 -3.26
CA TYR A 146 8.31 15.74 -3.31
C TYR A 146 8.80 15.54 -4.75
N CYS A 147 10.07 15.85 -4.98
CA CYS A 147 10.67 15.98 -6.31
C CYS A 147 11.75 14.93 -6.54
N LEU A 148 11.35 13.70 -6.84
CA LEU A 148 12.26 12.59 -7.14
C LEU A 148 12.30 12.27 -8.63
N THR A 149 11.15 11.92 -9.20
CA THR A 149 10.99 11.45 -10.58
C THR A 149 11.40 12.49 -11.61
N GLU A 150 11.98 12.02 -12.72
CA GLU A 150 12.36 12.82 -13.88
C GLU A 150 11.86 12.15 -15.16
N PRO A 151 11.83 12.85 -16.31
CA PRO A 151 11.35 12.27 -17.56
C PRO A 151 12.07 10.97 -17.96
N GLN A 152 13.36 10.83 -17.61
CA GLN A 152 14.16 9.63 -17.92
C GLN A 152 14.32 8.66 -16.74
N SER A 153 13.79 8.97 -15.55
CA SER A 153 14.01 8.17 -14.33
C SER A 153 12.76 8.12 -13.46
N GLY A 154 11.98 7.04 -13.63
CA GLY A 154 10.83 6.66 -12.80
C GLY A 154 11.20 5.57 -11.80
N SER A 155 11.00 4.31 -12.19
CA SER A 155 11.35 3.14 -11.36
C SER A 155 12.84 3.08 -10.99
N ASP A 156 13.73 3.43 -11.93
CA ASP A 156 15.16 3.67 -11.63
C ASP A 156 15.36 5.10 -11.10
N ALA A 157 14.88 5.35 -9.88
CA ALA A 157 14.98 6.67 -9.26
C ALA A 157 16.44 7.13 -9.03
N MET A 158 17.38 6.18 -8.92
CA MET A 158 18.81 6.47 -8.79
C MET A 158 19.44 6.97 -10.10
N GLY A 159 18.76 6.72 -11.23
CA GLY A 159 19.10 7.20 -12.56
C GLY A 159 19.00 8.72 -12.77
N ALA A 160 18.50 9.48 -11.79
CA ALA A 160 18.27 10.93 -11.86
C ALA A 160 19.44 11.72 -12.52
N LYS A 161 19.09 12.72 -13.31
CA LYS A 161 20.00 13.57 -14.10
C LYS A 161 20.02 15.02 -13.65
N THR A 162 19.08 15.46 -12.79
CA THR A 162 19.19 16.77 -12.13
C THR A 162 20.51 16.82 -11.37
N ARG A 163 21.31 17.87 -11.60
CA ARG A 163 22.63 18.05 -10.99
C ARG A 163 22.60 19.16 -9.95
N ALA A 164 23.47 19.05 -8.96
CA ALA A 164 23.70 20.06 -7.93
C ALA A 164 25.20 20.30 -7.80
N GLU A 165 25.65 21.51 -8.12
CA GLU A 165 27.07 21.89 -8.10
C GLU A 165 27.31 22.94 -7.02
N LEU A 166 28.34 22.76 -6.19
CA LEU A 166 28.69 23.74 -5.16
C LEU A 166 29.19 25.04 -5.82
N SER A 167 28.66 26.18 -5.40
CA SER A 167 29.08 27.49 -5.88
C SER A 167 30.52 27.80 -5.50
N ALA A 168 31.17 28.69 -6.27
CA ALA A 168 32.58 29.05 -6.03
C ALA A 168 32.85 29.66 -4.64
N ASP A 169 31.83 30.29 -4.03
CA ASP A 169 31.92 30.84 -2.67
C ASP A 169 31.56 29.81 -1.57
N GLY A 170 31.19 28.59 -1.95
CA GLY A 170 30.85 27.49 -1.04
C GLY A 170 29.54 27.67 -0.26
N LYS A 171 28.71 28.66 -0.63
CA LYS A 171 27.48 29.00 0.14
C LYS A 171 26.21 28.36 -0.41
N TYR A 172 26.20 27.97 -1.68
CA TYR A 172 25.03 27.44 -2.34
C TYR A 172 25.36 26.20 -3.17
N TYR A 173 24.39 25.30 -3.32
CA TYR A 173 24.32 24.38 -4.43
C TYR A 173 23.48 25.00 -5.54
N ILE A 174 23.99 24.92 -6.77
CA ILE A 174 23.32 25.38 -7.99
C ILE A 174 22.67 24.17 -8.65
N LEU A 175 21.34 24.10 -8.58
CA LEU A 175 20.56 22.99 -9.10
C LEU A 175 20.10 23.26 -10.54
N ASN A 176 20.29 22.26 -11.40
CA ASN A 176 19.87 22.31 -12.81
C ASN A 176 19.25 20.98 -13.25
N GLY A 177 18.02 21.01 -13.76
CA GLY A 177 17.33 19.82 -14.24
C GLY A 177 15.82 19.97 -14.35
N THR A 178 15.13 18.84 -14.47
CA THR A 178 13.68 18.78 -14.63
C THR A 178 13.13 17.61 -13.84
N LYS A 179 12.13 17.90 -13.00
CA LYS A 179 11.38 16.91 -12.23
C LYS A 179 9.99 16.76 -12.85
N MET A 180 9.46 15.55 -12.84
CA MET A 180 8.26 15.15 -13.57
C MET A 180 7.22 14.58 -12.62
N TRP A 181 5.94 14.87 -12.88
CA TRP A 181 4.79 14.34 -12.12
C TRP A 181 4.78 14.79 -10.64
N ILE A 182 5.07 16.06 -10.38
CA ILE A 182 5.19 16.56 -9.01
C ILE A 182 3.81 16.94 -8.48
N SER A 183 3.29 16.09 -7.60
CA SER A 183 2.05 16.34 -6.86
C SER A 183 2.18 17.57 -5.95
N ASN A 184 1.07 18.29 -5.76
CA ASN A 184 0.99 19.57 -5.02
C ASN A 184 1.74 20.75 -5.66
N ALA A 185 2.49 20.57 -6.74
CA ALA A 185 3.38 21.61 -7.29
C ALA A 185 2.68 22.93 -7.59
N GLY A 186 1.40 22.92 -7.97
CA GLY A 186 0.61 24.13 -8.22
C GLY A 186 0.55 25.10 -7.05
N PHE A 187 0.59 24.59 -5.82
CA PHE A 187 0.41 25.37 -4.59
C PHE A 187 1.40 25.03 -3.46
N ALA A 188 2.37 24.14 -3.71
CA ALA A 188 3.42 23.83 -2.75
C ALA A 188 4.36 25.03 -2.54
N HIS A 189 4.72 25.22 -1.28
CA HIS A 189 5.64 26.25 -0.78
C HIS A 189 7.05 25.70 -0.57
N LEU A 190 7.17 24.41 -0.25
CA LEU A 190 8.44 23.72 -0.01
C LEU A 190 8.53 22.46 -0.87
N PHE A 191 9.67 22.26 -1.54
CA PHE A 191 9.96 21.11 -2.36
C PHE A 191 11.15 20.34 -1.79
N THR A 192 11.00 19.05 -1.53
CA THR A 192 12.15 18.16 -1.29
C THR A 192 12.67 17.66 -2.64
N VAL A 193 13.75 18.26 -3.14
CA VAL A 193 14.31 17.98 -4.48
C VAL A 193 15.50 17.05 -4.39
N PHE A 194 15.50 15.99 -5.20
CA PHE A 194 16.64 15.09 -5.34
C PHE A 194 17.48 15.49 -6.55
N ALA A 195 18.78 15.65 -6.34
CA ALA A 195 19.76 15.98 -7.39
C ALA A 195 21.09 15.24 -7.13
N LYS A 196 21.89 15.06 -8.18
CA LYS A 196 23.20 14.43 -8.09
C LYS A 196 24.28 15.46 -7.79
N THR A 197 24.99 15.24 -6.69
CA THR A 197 26.29 15.85 -6.37
C THR A 197 27.41 14.86 -6.72
N PRO A 198 28.70 15.23 -6.65
CA PRO A 198 29.80 14.29 -6.83
C PRO A 198 29.76 13.06 -5.89
N GLU A 199 29.18 13.21 -4.69
CA GLU A 199 29.01 12.15 -3.70
C GLU A 199 27.85 11.19 -4.04
N GLY A 200 26.93 11.60 -4.92
CA GLY A 200 25.79 10.80 -5.36
C GLY A 200 24.46 11.55 -5.26
N LEU A 201 23.36 10.79 -5.16
CA LEU A 201 22.03 11.37 -5.03
C LEU A 201 21.86 12.02 -3.64
N THR A 202 21.47 13.28 -3.62
CA THR A 202 21.32 14.12 -2.42
C THR A 202 19.94 14.79 -2.43
N ALA A 203 19.33 14.94 -1.26
CA ALA A 203 18.06 15.65 -1.10
C ALA A 203 18.28 17.10 -0.64
N PHE A 204 17.46 18.01 -1.13
CA PHE A 204 17.55 19.44 -0.87
C PHE A 204 16.16 20.01 -0.53
N LEU A 205 16.10 20.92 0.43
CA LEU A 205 14.92 21.73 0.72
C LEU A 205 14.94 22.99 -0.16
N VAL A 206 13.97 23.10 -1.06
CA VAL A 206 13.88 24.21 -2.02
C VAL A 206 12.56 24.95 -1.82
N GLU A 207 12.63 26.23 -1.45
CA GLU A 207 11.44 27.07 -1.31
C GLU A 207 10.92 27.48 -2.68
N ARG A 208 9.59 27.59 -2.83
CA ARG A 208 8.91 27.91 -4.10
C ARG A 208 9.46 29.18 -4.77
N ASP A 209 9.72 30.21 -3.97
CA ASP A 209 10.11 31.54 -4.47
C ASP A 209 11.62 31.65 -4.75
N THR A 210 12.37 30.53 -4.67
CA THR A 210 13.79 30.50 -5.02
C THR A 210 13.96 30.82 -6.51
N PRO A 211 14.72 31.87 -6.89
CA PRO A 211 14.91 32.22 -8.29
C PRO A 211 15.46 31.04 -9.12
N GLY A 212 14.90 30.86 -10.32
CA GLY A 212 15.26 29.76 -11.21
C GLY A 212 14.33 28.55 -11.13
N LEU A 213 13.54 28.41 -10.05
CA LEU A 213 12.49 27.39 -9.96
C LEU A 213 11.29 27.85 -10.78
N ARG A 214 10.88 27.06 -11.77
CA ARG A 214 9.69 27.33 -12.58
C ARG A 214 8.81 26.09 -12.67
N LEU A 215 7.51 26.31 -12.85
CA LEU A 215 6.53 25.24 -12.95
C LEU A 215 5.98 25.16 -14.38
N GLY A 216 5.79 23.93 -14.87
CA GLY A 216 5.00 23.69 -16.07
C GLY A 216 3.51 23.97 -15.86
N GLY A 217 2.72 23.82 -16.93
CA GLY A 217 1.27 23.76 -16.81
C GLY A 217 0.81 22.53 -16.00
N GLU A 218 -0.44 22.54 -15.56
CA GLU A 218 -1.06 21.34 -14.99
C GLU A 218 -1.11 20.21 -16.03
N GLU A 219 -0.72 19.02 -15.61
CA GLU A 219 -0.74 17.84 -16.45
C GLU A 219 -2.19 17.37 -16.70
N LYS A 220 -2.47 16.99 -17.96
CA LYS A 220 -3.77 16.42 -18.35
C LYS A 220 -3.79 14.93 -18.04
N LYS A 221 -4.42 14.57 -16.93
CA LYS A 221 -4.45 13.19 -16.39
C LYS A 221 -5.76 12.47 -16.68
N MET A 222 -5.71 11.14 -16.66
CA MET A 222 -6.89 10.26 -16.75
C MET A 222 -7.83 10.47 -15.55
N GLY A 223 -7.31 10.32 -14.34
CA GLY A 223 -8.03 10.50 -13.07
C GLY A 223 -7.28 11.41 -12.11
N ILE A 224 -7.73 11.42 -10.86
CA ILE A 224 -7.25 12.24 -9.75
C ILE A 224 -7.07 13.70 -10.16
N LYS A 225 -8.04 14.25 -10.91
CA LYS A 225 -7.90 15.58 -11.51
C LYS A 225 -7.89 16.68 -10.45
N ALA A 226 -8.59 16.46 -9.33
CA ALA A 226 -8.52 17.29 -8.12
C ALA A 226 -7.11 17.40 -7.48
N SER A 227 -6.13 16.58 -7.89
CA SER A 227 -4.73 16.69 -7.45
C SER A 227 -3.92 17.52 -8.45
N SER A 228 -3.21 18.54 -7.95
CA SER A 228 -2.24 19.29 -8.76
C SER A 228 -1.06 18.41 -9.12
N THR A 229 -0.63 18.45 -10.39
CA THR A 229 0.52 17.70 -10.89
C THR A 229 1.21 18.51 -11.97
N ARG A 230 2.46 18.91 -11.74
CA ARG A 230 3.23 19.71 -12.69
C ARG A 230 4.64 19.18 -12.88
N GLN A 231 5.27 19.61 -13.97
CA GLN A 231 6.73 19.59 -14.08
C GLN A 231 7.34 20.71 -13.24
N VAL A 232 8.51 20.44 -12.67
CA VAL A 232 9.32 21.44 -11.95
C VAL A 232 10.65 21.58 -12.69
N PHE A 233 10.90 22.77 -13.21
CA PHE A 233 12.14 23.15 -13.88
C PHE A 233 13.05 23.85 -12.88
N LEU A 234 14.32 23.45 -12.87
CA LEU A 234 15.37 24.09 -12.08
C LEU A 234 16.42 24.63 -13.05
N GLU A 235 16.53 25.95 -13.11
CA GLU A 235 17.53 26.67 -13.91
C GLU A 235 18.36 27.57 -13.00
N ASP A 236 19.60 27.15 -12.73
CA ASP A 236 20.53 27.83 -11.82
C ASP A 236 19.93 28.18 -10.44
N VAL A 237 19.12 27.26 -9.91
CA VAL A 237 18.47 27.42 -8.61
C VAL A 237 19.51 27.37 -7.50
N LYS A 238 19.69 28.48 -6.79
CA LYS A 238 20.66 28.60 -5.69
C LYS A 238 20.04 28.15 -4.37
N VAL A 239 20.42 26.96 -3.93
CA VAL A 239 19.96 26.38 -2.66
C VAL A 239 21.05 26.53 -1.61
N PRO A 240 20.80 27.14 -0.44
CA PRO A 240 21.81 27.28 0.61
C PRO A 240 22.38 25.91 1.05
N VAL A 241 23.64 25.85 1.44
CA VAL A 241 24.28 24.58 1.88
C VAL A 241 23.59 23.97 3.11
N GLU A 242 23.02 24.80 3.97
CA GLU A 242 22.23 24.38 5.14
C GLU A 242 20.87 23.78 4.77
N ASN A 243 20.44 23.86 3.51
CA ASN A 243 19.21 23.23 3.02
C ASN A 243 19.46 21.83 2.43
N VAL A 244 20.68 21.29 2.52
CA VAL A 244 20.93 19.85 2.30
C VAL A 244 20.17 19.06 3.36
N LEU A 245 19.32 18.12 2.93
CA LEU A 245 18.55 17.26 3.82
C LEU A 245 19.25 15.92 3.98
N GLY A 246 19.64 15.58 5.22
CA GLY A 246 20.45 14.41 5.51
C GLY A 246 21.90 14.57 5.06
N GLU A 247 22.51 13.48 4.57
CA GLU A 247 23.92 13.44 4.18
C GLU A 247 24.09 13.49 2.64
N LEU A 248 25.16 14.14 2.18
CA LEU A 248 25.56 14.15 0.77
C LEU A 248 25.73 12.71 0.23
N GLY A 249 25.15 12.44 -0.94
CA GLY A 249 25.18 11.11 -1.58
C GLY A 249 24.30 10.05 -0.92
N LYS A 250 23.65 10.34 0.21
CA LYS A 250 22.79 9.40 0.94
C LYS A 250 21.29 9.66 0.76
N GLY A 251 20.88 10.43 -0.24
CA GLY A 251 19.48 10.69 -0.57
C GLY A 251 18.67 9.42 -0.85
N HIS A 252 19.30 8.34 -1.31
CA HIS A 252 18.64 7.04 -1.48
C HIS A 252 18.03 6.49 -0.18
N LYS A 253 18.66 6.76 0.99
CA LYS A 253 18.11 6.36 2.29
C LYS A 253 16.78 7.07 2.57
N ILE A 254 16.70 8.36 2.26
CA ILE A 254 15.48 9.17 2.39
C ILE A 254 14.41 8.58 1.46
N ALA A 255 14.73 8.44 0.18
CA ALA A 255 13.78 8.02 -0.84
C ALA A 255 13.18 6.64 -0.55
N PHE A 256 14.01 5.63 -0.23
CA PHE A 256 13.50 4.27 -0.03
C PHE A 256 12.72 4.09 1.26
N ASN A 257 13.05 4.84 2.32
CA ASN A 257 12.32 4.73 3.58
C ASN A 257 10.95 5.40 3.51
N VAL A 258 10.83 6.59 2.92
CA VAL A 258 9.51 7.24 2.78
C VAL A 258 8.59 6.50 1.83
N LEU A 259 9.14 5.76 0.85
CA LEU A 259 8.37 4.85 0.01
C LEU A 259 7.70 3.72 0.80
N ASN A 260 8.32 3.20 1.87
CA ASN A 260 7.65 2.20 2.72
C ASN A 260 6.40 2.77 3.37
N VAL A 261 6.44 4.05 3.78
CA VAL A 261 5.27 4.77 4.32
C VAL A 261 4.21 5.01 3.25
N GLY A 262 4.62 5.48 2.08
CA GLY A 262 3.71 5.67 0.94
C GLY A 262 2.97 4.38 0.58
N ARG A 263 3.68 3.24 0.53
CA ARG A 263 3.13 1.91 0.21
C ARG A 263 1.99 1.49 1.13
N TYR A 264 2.19 1.53 2.46
CA TYR A 264 1.14 1.08 3.38
C TYR A 264 -0.05 2.07 3.46
N LYS A 265 0.20 3.38 3.36
CA LYS A 265 -0.86 4.40 3.31
C LYS A 265 -1.71 4.26 2.04
N LEU A 266 -1.06 4.01 0.90
CA LEU A 266 -1.74 3.71 -0.36
C LEU A 266 -2.57 2.44 -0.25
N GLY A 267 -2.02 1.36 0.33
CA GLY A 267 -2.75 0.12 0.55
C GLY A 267 -4.07 0.36 1.30
N ALA A 268 -4.03 1.12 2.39
CA ALA A 268 -5.23 1.50 3.15
C ALA A 268 -6.19 2.42 2.39
N GLY A 269 -5.66 3.44 1.71
CA GLY A 269 -6.45 4.31 0.83
C GLY A 269 -7.18 3.52 -0.25
N ALA A 270 -6.52 2.54 -0.85
CA ALA A 270 -7.14 1.69 -1.87
C ALA A 270 -8.29 0.84 -1.30
N ILE A 271 -8.13 0.29 -0.09
CA ILE A 271 -9.21 -0.42 0.61
C ILE A 271 -10.38 0.51 0.97
N GLY A 272 -10.11 1.74 1.42
CA GLY A 272 -11.14 2.75 1.65
C GLY A 272 -11.93 3.08 0.39
N GLY A 273 -11.22 3.27 -0.74
CA GLY A 273 -11.83 3.51 -2.05
C GLY A 273 -12.69 2.32 -2.50
N ALA A 274 -12.23 1.09 -2.25
CA ALA A 274 -12.95 -0.12 -2.59
C ALA A 274 -14.24 -0.26 -1.77
N LYS A 275 -14.20 0.04 -0.46
CA LYS A 275 -15.40 0.11 0.38
C LYS A 275 -16.42 1.12 -0.15
N GLY A 276 -15.96 2.31 -0.56
CA GLY A 276 -16.80 3.34 -1.16
C GLY A 276 -17.45 2.88 -2.48
N ALA A 277 -16.66 2.28 -3.38
CA ALA A 277 -17.17 1.75 -4.65
C ALA A 277 -18.17 0.59 -4.45
N LEU A 278 -17.95 -0.28 -3.45
CA LEU A 278 -18.92 -1.31 -3.08
C LEU A 278 -20.23 -0.71 -2.55
N ALA A 279 -20.17 0.35 -1.74
CA ALA A 279 -21.37 1.03 -1.25
C ALA A 279 -22.19 1.65 -2.39
N LEU A 280 -21.54 2.35 -3.33
CA LEU A 280 -22.18 2.88 -4.54
C LEU A 280 -22.86 1.76 -5.34
N SER A 281 -22.15 0.65 -5.54
CA SER A 281 -22.62 -0.49 -6.32
C SER A 281 -23.78 -1.23 -5.66
N ALA A 282 -23.72 -1.44 -4.34
CA ALA A 282 -24.77 -2.09 -3.58
C ALA A 282 -26.05 -1.26 -3.58
N LYS A 283 -25.93 0.07 -3.36
CA LYS A 283 -27.06 1.01 -3.43
C LYS A 283 -27.70 1.00 -4.82
N TYR A 284 -26.89 1.20 -5.87
CA TYR A 284 -27.40 1.21 -7.25
C TYR A 284 -28.06 -0.12 -7.62
N ALA A 285 -27.50 -1.25 -7.18
CA ALA A 285 -28.08 -2.56 -7.45
C ALA A 285 -29.48 -2.76 -6.84
N GLN A 286 -29.75 -2.14 -5.69
CA GLN A 286 -31.05 -2.19 -5.04
C GLN A 286 -32.09 -1.26 -5.69
N GLU A 287 -31.65 -0.10 -6.18
CA GLU A 287 -32.52 0.92 -6.77
C GLU A 287 -32.84 0.61 -8.24
N ARG A 288 -31.86 0.11 -9.00
CA ARG A 288 -32.02 -0.13 -10.45
C ARG A 288 -32.89 -1.37 -10.71
N VAL A 289 -34.00 -1.17 -11.41
CA VAL A 289 -34.91 -2.25 -11.85
C VAL A 289 -34.64 -2.62 -13.32
N ALA A 290 -34.53 -3.92 -13.59
CA ALA A 290 -34.51 -4.49 -14.94
C ALA A 290 -35.26 -5.82 -14.95
N PHE A 291 -35.92 -6.16 -16.06
CA PHE A 291 -36.75 -7.37 -16.17
C PHE A 291 -37.74 -7.54 -15.00
N GLY A 292 -38.34 -6.43 -14.54
CA GLY A 292 -39.37 -6.42 -13.50
C GLY A 292 -38.89 -6.58 -12.06
N LYS A 293 -37.57 -6.58 -11.77
CA LYS A 293 -37.05 -6.64 -10.40
C LYS A 293 -35.74 -5.85 -10.22
N PRO A 294 -35.38 -5.47 -8.98
CA PRO A 294 -34.06 -4.91 -8.68
C PRO A 294 -32.92 -5.78 -9.20
N ILE A 295 -31.88 -5.17 -9.76
CA ILE A 295 -30.77 -5.94 -10.32
C ILE A 295 -29.99 -6.71 -9.24
N ALA A 296 -30.06 -6.27 -7.98
CA ALA A 296 -29.58 -6.99 -6.80
C ALA A 296 -30.14 -8.42 -6.66
N GLN A 297 -31.26 -8.75 -7.33
CA GLN A 297 -31.84 -10.09 -7.33
C GLN A 297 -31.31 -11.00 -8.45
N PHE A 298 -30.38 -10.54 -9.29
CA PHE A 298 -29.74 -11.38 -10.30
C PHE A 298 -28.46 -12.02 -9.76
N GLY A 299 -28.30 -13.32 -10.00
CA GLY A 299 -27.16 -14.09 -9.47
C GLY A 299 -25.79 -13.55 -9.88
N LEU A 300 -25.66 -12.99 -11.10
CA LEU A 300 -24.40 -12.40 -11.56
C LEU A 300 -24.04 -11.10 -10.85
N ILE A 301 -25.03 -10.30 -10.44
CA ILE A 301 -24.81 -9.08 -9.65
C ILE A 301 -24.40 -9.49 -8.23
N GLN A 302 -25.09 -10.47 -7.64
CA GLN A 302 -24.72 -11.02 -6.34
C GLN A 302 -23.30 -11.61 -6.35
N GLN A 303 -22.91 -12.32 -7.40
CA GLN A 303 -21.54 -12.82 -7.56
C GLN A 303 -20.50 -11.69 -7.51
N LYS A 304 -20.73 -10.59 -8.23
CA LYS A 304 -19.82 -9.42 -8.23
C LYS A 304 -19.73 -8.78 -6.84
N LEU A 305 -20.88 -8.49 -6.22
CA LEU A 305 -20.92 -7.88 -4.88
C LEU A 305 -20.21 -8.74 -3.82
N ALA A 306 -20.39 -10.06 -3.87
CA ALA A 306 -19.72 -10.97 -2.96
C ALA A 306 -18.20 -11.03 -3.17
N GLU A 307 -17.76 -11.07 -4.42
CA GLU A 307 -16.34 -11.08 -4.77
C GLU A 307 -15.65 -9.77 -4.34
N MET A 308 -16.30 -8.62 -4.59
CA MET A 308 -15.85 -7.32 -4.12
C MET A 308 -15.67 -7.32 -2.60
N ALA A 309 -16.69 -7.78 -1.85
CA ALA A 309 -16.63 -7.81 -0.39
C ALA A 309 -15.54 -8.74 0.17
N ALA A 310 -15.39 -9.94 -0.39
CA ALA A 310 -14.37 -10.89 0.06
C ALA A 310 -12.94 -10.37 -0.16
N ARG A 311 -12.69 -9.73 -1.31
CA ARG A 311 -11.41 -9.09 -1.62
C ARG A 311 -11.12 -7.90 -0.70
N ILE A 312 -12.12 -7.05 -0.44
CA ILE A 312 -12.01 -5.96 0.52
C ILE A 312 -11.69 -6.49 1.92
N PHE A 313 -12.37 -7.56 2.37
CA PHE A 313 -12.12 -8.15 3.68
C PHE A 313 -10.71 -8.70 3.84
N ALA A 314 -10.20 -9.41 2.83
CA ALA A 314 -8.82 -9.90 2.85
C ALA A 314 -7.79 -8.74 2.83
N GLY A 315 -8.02 -7.74 1.99
CA GLY A 315 -7.17 -6.55 1.90
C GLY A 315 -7.15 -5.70 3.16
N GLU A 316 -8.30 -5.40 3.74
CA GLU A 316 -8.43 -4.67 5.02
C GLU A 316 -7.72 -5.43 6.15
N SER A 317 -7.91 -6.74 6.23
CA SER A 317 -7.27 -7.57 7.25
C SER A 317 -5.75 -7.55 7.12
N ALA A 318 -5.22 -7.64 5.90
CA ALA A 318 -3.79 -7.58 5.63
C ALA A 318 -3.20 -6.20 5.97
N VAL A 319 -3.86 -5.11 5.55
CA VAL A 319 -3.42 -3.73 5.82
C VAL A 319 -3.27 -3.50 7.32
N TYR A 320 -4.32 -3.78 8.10
CA TYR A 320 -4.28 -3.48 9.54
C TYR A 320 -3.41 -4.45 10.34
N ARG A 321 -3.25 -5.70 9.87
CA ARG A 321 -2.22 -6.59 10.40
C ARG A 321 -0.83 -5.97 10.25
N THR A 322 -0.49 -5.46 9.06
CA THR A 322 0.80 -4.79 8.82
C THR A 322 0.97 -3.58 9.73
N MET A 323 -0.06 -2.77 9.91
CA MET A 323 0.02 -1.60 10.80
C MET A 323 0.28 -1.98 12.26
N GLY A 324 -0.40 -3.01 12.78
CA GLY A 324 -0.14 -3.50 14.13
C GLY A 324 1.26 -4.07 14.31
N MET A 325 1.80 -4.74 13.30
CA MET A 325 3.19 -5.23 13.30
C MET A 325 4.18 -4.06 13.39
N ILE A 326 3.97 -3.00 12.59
CA ILE A 326 4.78 -1.78 12.63
C ILE A 326 4.67 -1.11 14.00
N ASP A 327 3.46 -0.83 14.49
CA ASP A 327 3.27 -0.15 15.77
C ASP A 327 3.85 -0.94 16.95
N GLN A 328 3.73 -2.27 16.94
CA GLN A 328 4.36 -3.12 17.95
C GLN A 328 5.90 -3.07 17.89
N ALA A 329 6.50 -3.00 16.70
CA ALA A 329 7.95 -2.83 16.60
C ALA A 329 8.38 -1.45 17.11
N LEU A 330 7.58 -0.41 16.82
CA LEU A 330 7.85 0.96 17.24
C LEU A 330 7.67 1.16 18.76
N SER A 331 6.70 0.49 19.38
CA SER A 331 6.44 0.61 20.82
C SER A 331 7.59 0.10 21.70
N ASN A 332 8.48 -0.72 21.13
CA ASN A 332 9.60 -1.34 21.82
C ASN A 332 10.93 -0.58 21.63
N LEU A 333 10.89 0.62 21.04
CA LEU A 333 12.09 1.39 20.72
C LEU A 333 12.53 2.31 21.87
N ASP A 334 13.85 2.42 22.04
CA ASP A 334 14.47 3.41 22.92
C ASP A 334 14.37 4.80 22.28
N LYS A 335 13.82 5.77 23.01
CA LYS A 335 13.58 7.14 22.54
C LYS A 335 14.86 7.94 22.33
N ALA A 336 16.02 7.47 22.80
CA ALA A 336 17.30 8.17 22.67
C ALA A 336 17.75 8.41 21.21
N ASN A 337 17.37 7.53 20.26
CA ASN A 337 17.63 7.66 18.82
C ASN A 337 16.33 7.49 18.00
N ALA A 338 15.28 8.22 18.38
CA ALA A 338 13.91 7.99 17.90
C ALA A 338 13.77 7.92 16.36
N ALA A 339 14.42 8.79 15.60
CA ALA A 339 14.27 8.81 14.13
C ALA A 339 14.86 7.56 13.45
N GLU A 340 16.11 7.19 13.77
CA GLU A 340 16.76 6.01 13.17
C GLU A 340 16.03 4.72 13.59
N ALA A 341 15.63 4.63 14.86
CA ALA A 341 14.90 3.51 15.39
C ALA A 341 13.52 3.34 14.71
N VAL A 342 12.79 4.46 14.50
CA VAL A 342 11.49 4.44 13.81
C VAL A 342 11.65 3.97 12.36
N LEU A 343 12.66 4.47 11.65
CA LEU A 343 12.95 4.04 10.28
C LEU A 343 13.27 2.54 10.21
N ALA A 344 14.10 2.03 11.11
CA ALA A 344 14.41 0.60 11.19
C ALA A 344 13.16 -0.25 11.49
N GLY A 345 12.27 0.22 12.36
CA GLY A 345 11.00 -0.44 12.66
C GLY A 345 10.04 -0.48 11.47
N ILE A 346 10.02 0.57 10.63
CA ILE A 346 9.24 0.59 9.40
C ILE A 346 9.89 -0.29 8.32
N GLU A 347 11.22 -0.21 8.16
CA GLU A 347 11.99 -1.01 7.20
C GLU A 347 11.88 -2.51 7.46
N GLU A 348 11.76 -2.92 8.74
CA GLU A 348 11.53 -4.30 9.13
C GLU A 348 10.36 -4.93 8.36
N TYR A 349 9.31 -4.16 8.08
CA TYR A 349 8.09 -4.62 7.42
C TYR A 349 7.92 -4.12 5.98
N ALA A 350 9.03 -3.83 5.28
CA ALA A 350 9.01 -3.41 3.88
C ALA A 350 8.39 -4.46 2.93
N ILE A 351 8.49 -5.75 3.27
CA ILE A 351 7.86 -6.86 2.53
C ILE A 351 6.34 -6.74 2.62
N GLU A 352 5.81 -6.61 3.84
CA GLU A 352 4.38 -6.47 4.11
C GLU A 352 3.82 -5.19 3.50
N ALA A 353 4.55 -4.07 3.59
CA ALA A 353 4.16 -2.82 2.94
C ALA A 353 4.03 -2.98 1.42
N SER A 354 4.95 -3.70 0.77
CA SER A 354 4.89 -3.99 -0.67
C SER A 354 3.72 -4.92 -1.02
N ILE A 355 3.45 -5.94 -0.18
CA ILE A 355 2.29 -6.85 -0.34
C ILE A 355 0.98 -6.07 -0.32
N ILE A 356 0.74 -5.25 0.71
CA ILE A 356 -0.54 -4.54 0.85
C ILE A 356 -0.71 -3.41 -0.16
N LYS A 357 0.38 -2.83 -0.66
CA LYS A 357 0.35 -1.89 -1.78
C LYS A 357 -0.20 -2.56 -3.04
N VAL A 358 0.38 -3.70 -3.43
CA VAL A 358 -0.07 -4.45 -4.61
C VAL A 358 -1.49 -4.95 -4.41
N LEU A 359 -1.74 -5.65 -3.31
CA LEU A 359 -3.06 -6.19 -2.95
C LEU A 359 -4.13 -5.11 -2.94
N GLY A 360 -3.95 -4.03 -2.18
CA GLY A 360 -4.94 -2.97 -2.07
C GLY A 360 -5.24 -2.33 -3.43
N SER A 361 -4.21 -2.01 -4.21
CA SER A 361 -4.38 -1.40 -5.53
C SER A 361 -5.15 -2.30 -6.52
N GLU A 362 -4.92 -3.61 -6.50
CA GLU A 362 -5.57 -4.58 -7.39
C GLU A 362 -6.97 -4.98 -6.91
N VAL A 363 -7.20 -4.97 -5.59
CA VAL A 363 -8.55 -5.05 -5.01
C VAL A 363 -9.38 -3.86 -5.47
N LEU A 364 -8.86 -2.64 -5.35
CA LEU A 364 -9.56 -1.43 -5.80
C LEU A 364 -9.86 -1.49 -7.31
N ASP A 365 -8.86 -1.82 -8.13
CA ASP A 365 -8.98 -1.94 -9.60
C ASP A 365 -10.13 -2.88 -9.99
N TYR A 366 -10.20 -4.07 -9.37
CA TYR A 366 -11.29 -5.02 -9.59
C TYR A 366 -12.65 -4.45 -9.12
N VAL A 367 -12.70 -3.84 -7.95
CA VAL A 367 -13.94 -3.37 -7.33
C VAL A 367 -14.54 -2.21 -8.13
N VAL A 368 -13.75 -1.26 -8.62
CA VAL A 368 -14.28 -0.15 -9.43
C VAL A 368 -14.67 -0.61 -10.83
N ASP A 369 -13.95 -1.56 -11.43
CA ASP A 369 -14.32 -2.17 -12.72
C ASP A 369 -15.68 -2.85 -12.63
N GLU A 370 -15.87 -3.69 -11.60
CA GLU A 370 -17.15 -4.34 -11.37
C GLU A 370 -18.24 -3.37 -10.95
N GLY A 371 -17.88 -2.30 -10.26
CA GLY A 371 -18.80 -1.21 -9.94
C GLY A 371 -19.33 -0.52 -11.20
N VAL A 372 -18.45 -0.16 -12.15
CA VAL A 372 -18.85 0.36 -13.47
C VAL A 372 -19.76 -0.64 -14.17
N GLN A 373 -19.40 -1.92 -14.16
CA GLN A 373 -20.19 -2.98 -14.80
C GLN A 373 -21.59 -3.15 -14.18
N ILE A 374 -21.75 -3.00 -12.86
CA ILE A 374 -23.04 -3.01 -12.16
C ILE A 374 -23.90 -1.80 -12.57
N HIS A 375 -23.28 -0.64 -12.80
CA HIS A 375 -23.97 0.57 -13.25
C HIS A 375 -24.33 0.53 -14.74
N GLY A 376 -23.66 -0.31 -15.53
CA GLY A 376 -23.84 -0.40 -16.98
C GLY A 376 -23.45 0.92 -17.66
N GLY A 377 -24.28 1.40 -18.59
CA GLY A 377 -24.01 2.67 -19.29
C GLY A 377 -23.86 3.89 -18.38
N TYR A 378 -24.48 3.89 -17.20
CA TYR A 378 -24.32 4.97 -16.21
C TYR A 378 -22.94 4.98 -15.56
N GLY A 379 -22.28 3.82 -15.45
CA GLY A 379 -20.91 3.73 -14.96
C GLY A 379 -19.89 4.36 -15.91
N TYR A 380 -20.29 4.68 -17.14
CA TYR A 380 -19.50 5.39 -18.13
C TYR A 380 -19.82 6.90 -18.19
N SER A 381 -20.80 7.36 -17.40
CA SER A 381 -21.19 8.77 -17.35
C SER A 381 -20.43 9.51 -16.26
N ALA A 382 -19.88 10.69 -16.59
CA ALA A 382 -19.20 11.56 -15.64
C ALA A 382 -20.13 12.11 -14.53
N GLU A 383 -21.46 11.95 -14.67
CA GLU A 383 -22.44 12.28 -13.62
C GLU A 383 -22.42 11.28 -12.45
N TYR A 384 -21.82 10.10 -12.63
CA TYR A 384 -21.80 9.05 -11.62
C TYR A 384 -20.41 8.93 -10.97
N GLU A 385 -20.39 8.90 -9.63
CA GLU A 385 -19.15 8.83 -8.85
C GLU A 385 -18.29 7.58 -9.17
N ILE A 386 -18.92 6.48 -9.59
CA ILE A 386 -18.21 5.25 -9.94
C ILE A 386 -17.32 5.42 -11.19
N GLU A 387 -17.69 6.32 -12.12
CA GLU A 387 -16.88 6.64 -13.30
C GLU A 387 -15.57 7.33 -12.88
N ARG A 388 -15.68 8.31 -11.96
CA ARG A 388 -14.51 8.99 -11.39
C ARG A 388 -13.64 7.99 -10.64
N ALA A 389 -14.22 7.17 -9.77
CA ALA A 389 -13.51 6.16 -9.01
C ALA A 389 -12.74 5.17 -9.92
N TYR A 390 -13.32 4.80 -11.07
CA TYR A 390 -12.65 3.96 -12.06
C TYR A 390 -11.38 4.62 -12.60
N ARG A 391 -11.47 5.86 -13.09
CA ARG A 391 -10.30 6.61 -13.61
C ARG A 391 -9.25 6.85 -12.54
N ASP A 392 -9.70 7.22 -11.33
CA ASP A 392 -8.83 7.53 -10.19
C ASP A 392 -8.06 6.29 -9.71
N SER A 393 -8.67 5.11 -9.80
CA SER A 393 -8.03 3.87 -9.31
C SER A 393 -6.75 3.52 -10.07
N ARG A 394 -6.68 3.85 -11.37
CA ARG A 394 -5.69 3.27 -12.29
C ARG A 394 -4.25 3.65 -11.93
N ILE A 395 -4.04 4.83 -11.35
CA ILE A 395 -2.71 5.32 -10.96
C ILE A 395 -2.13 4.55 -9.77
N ASN A 396 -2.95 3.89 -8.95
CA ASN A 396 -2.51 3.20 -7.73
C ASN A 396 -1.57 2.02 -8.00
N ARG A 397 -1.70 1.43 -9.18
CA ARG A 397 -0.83 0.33 -9.66
C ARG A 397 0.53 0.83 -10.17
N ILE A 398 0.73 2.15 -10.25
CA ILE A 398 1.90 2.80 -10.86
C ILE A 398 2.75 3.53 -9.81
N PHE A 399 2.16 4.43 -9.01
CA PHE A 399 2.93 5.19 -8.01
C PHE A 399 3.29 4.35 -6.78
N GLU A 400 4.18 4.86 -5.92
CA GLU A 400 4.81 4.11 -4.82
C GLU A 400 5.58 2.86 -5.30
N GLY A 401 6.20 3.00 -6.48
CA GLY A 401 6.73 1.91 -7.29
C GLY A 401 5.63 1.15 -8.01
N THR A 402 5.86 0.76 -9.27
CA THR A 402 4.85 -0.01 -10.00
C THR A 402 4.59 -1.34 -9.31
N ASN A 403 3.44 -1.97 -9.58
CA ASN A 403 3.16 -3.27 -8.99
C ASN A 403 4.20 -4.33 -9.40
N GLU A 404 4.81 -4.21 -10.59
CA GLU A 404 5.90 -5.08 -11.03
C GLU A 404 7.14 -4.90 -10.15
N ILE A 405 7.56 -3.66 -9.87
CA ILE A 405 8.68 -3.39 -8.97
C ILE A 405 8.40 -3.92 -7.56
N ASN A 406 7.19 -3.70 -7.03
CA ASN A 406 6.81 -4.24 -5.72
C ASN A 406 6.81 -5.77 -5.71
N ARG A 407 6.34 -6.43 -6.78
CA ARG A 407 6.40 -7.89 -6.96
C ARG A 407 7.83 -8.41 -7.00
N LEU A 408 8.78 -7.71 -7.61
CA LEU A 408 10.19 -8.12 -7.60
C LEU A 408 10.82 -7.94 -6.21
N LEU A 409 10.43 -6.90 -5.48
CA LEU A 409 10.96 -6.60 -4.15
C LEU A 409 10.53 -7.60 -3.08
N ILE A 410 9.28 -8.08 -3.09
CA ILE A 410 8.73 -9.01 -2.09
C ILE A 410 9.63 -10.26 -1.90
N PRO A 411 9.85 -11.11 -2.93
CA PRO A 411 10.70 -12.29 -2.82
C PRO A 411 12.19 -11.91 -2.68
N GLY A 412 12.64 -10.84 -3.35
CA GLY A 412 14.03 -10.39 -3.26
C GLY A 412 14.44 -9.97 -1.83
N MET A 413 13.57 -9.26 -1.12
CA MET A 413 13.79 -8.90 0.28
C MET A 413 13.75 -10.12 1.21
N LEU A 414 12.81 -11.06 1.01
CA LEU A 414 12.79 -12.32 1.77
C LEU A 414 14.11 -13.11 1.62
N LEU A 415 14.59 -13.29 0.39
CA LEU A 415 15.85 -13.98 0.12
C LEU A 415 17.04 -13.25 0.74
N ARG A 416 17.07 -11.91 0.66
CA ARG A 416 18.12 -11.11 1.29
C ARG A 416 18.15 -11.27 2.80
N ARG A 417 16.98 -11.27 3.47
CA ARG A 417 16.87 -11.53 4.91
C ARG A 417 17.37 -12.94 5.27
N ALA A 418 17.07 -13.93 4.44
CA ALA A 418 17.58 -15.29 4.64
C ALA A 418 19.11 -15.39 4.48
N MET A 419 19.69 -14.73 3.47
CA MET A 419 21.15 -14.67 3.29
C MET A 419 21.87 -13.98 4.46
N LYS A 420 21.22 -13.04 5.14
CA LYS A 420 21.72 -12.38 6.34
C LYS A 420 21.52 -13.18 7.64
N GLY A 421 20.82 -14.32 7.58
CA GLY A 421 20.47 -15.13 8.76
C GLY A 421 19.36 -14.53 9.62
N GLU A 422 18.61 -13.56 9.11
CA GLU A 422 17.49 -12.93 9.84
C GLU A 422 16.25 -13.83 9.84
N LEU A 423 16.07 -14.64 8.79
CA LEU A 423 15.02 -15.64 8.60
C LEU A 423 15.60 -17.00 8.16
N PRO A 424 15.21 -18.13 8.76
CA PRO A 424 15.71 -19.46 8.39
C PRO A 424 14.97 -20.05 7.16
N LEU A 425 14.82 -19.27 6.07
CA LEU A 425 14.07 -19.72 4.88
C LEU A 425 14.71 -20.93 4.19
N PHE A 426 16.05 -20.98 4.10
CA PHE A 426 16.74 -22.11 3.45
C PHE A 426 16.56 -23.41 4.22
N ASP A 427 16.62 -23.37 5.56
CA ASP A 427 16.39 -24.54 6.41
C ASP A 427 14.94 -25.03 6.29
N ALA A 428 13.98 -24.11 6.26
CA ALA A 428 12.58 -24.44 6.03
C ALA A 428 12.35 -25.08 4.66
N ALA A 429 12.97 -24.55 3.60
CA ALA A 429 12.87 -25.11 2.26
C ALA A 429 13.49 -26.53 2.16
N MET A 430 14.65 -26.75 2.79
CA MET A 430 15.28 -28.08 2.85
C MET A 430 14.43 -29.09 3.65
N LYS A 431 13.84 -28.66 4.77
CA LYS A 431 12.93 -29.50 5.55
C LYS A 431 11.69 -29.87 4.73
N LEU A 432 11.13 -28.89 4.02
CA LEU A 432 9.96 -29.09 3.17
C LEU A 432 10.26 -30.10 2.04
N GLN A 433 11.42 -30.04 1.39
CA GLN A 433 11.77 -31.02 0.34
C GLN A 433 11.70 -32.47 0.84
N LYS A 434 12.13 -32.73 2.09
CA LYS A 434 12.01 -34.05 2.71
C LYS A 434 10.56 -34.42 2.98
N GLU A 435 9.80 -33.48 3.54
CA GLU A 435 8.37 -33.65 3.83
C GLU A 435 7.57 -33.96 2.55
N LEU A 436 7.93 -33.35 1.42
CA LEU A 436 7.20 -33.56 0.17
C LEU A 436 7.32 -34.99 -0.37
N LEU A 437 8.38 -35.72 -0.01
CA LEU A 437 8.59 -37.11 -0.39
C LEU A 437 7.78 -38.08 0.49
N GLU A 438 7.32 -37.63 1.64
CA GLU A 438 6.54 -38.45 2.57
C GLU A 438 5.03 -38.34 2.25
N PRO A 439 4.30 -39.46 2.26
CA PRO A 439 2.84 -39.41 2.20
C PRO A 439 2.27 -38.96 3.56
N SER A 440 1.36 -37.98 3.54
CA SER A 440 0.59 -37.58 4.72
C SER A 440 -0.82 -38.14 4.62
N PHE A 441 -1.30 -38.76 5.70
CA PHE A 441 -2.60 -39.42 5.80
C PHE A 441 -3.49 -38.83 6.91
N GLU A 442 -3.05 -37.75 7.56
CA GLU A 442 -3.82 -37.13 8.64
C GLU A 442 -4.92 -36.22 8.06
N GLU A 443 -6.16 -36.44 8.49
CA GLU A 443 -7.24 -35.50 8.22
C GLU A 443 -7.12 -34.32 9.19
N PRO A 444 -6.94 -33.08 8.70
CA PRO A 444 -6.80 -31.94 9.58
C PRO A 444 -8.14 -31.58 10.24
N GLU A 445 -8.11 -31.29 11.54
CA GLU A 445 -9.28 -30.80 12.28
C GLU A 445 -9.79 -29.46 11.72
N ASP A 446 -8.88 -28.58 11.32
CA ASP A 446 -9.18 -27.29 10.69
C ASP A 446 -8.70 -27.28 9.23
N LYS A 447 -9.63 -27.57 8.32
CA LYS A 447 -9.36 -27.68 6.88
C LYS A 447 -8.80 -26.40 6.28
N GLU A 448 -9.30 -25.23 6.69
CA GLU A 448 -8.88 -23.95 6.13
C GLU A 448 -7.46 -23.58 6.59
N LEU A 449 -7.10 -23.86 7.85
CA LEU A 449 -5.71 -23.70 8.30
C LEU A 449 -4.76 -24.67 7.59
N ALA A 450 -5.17 -25.92 7.39
CA ALA A 450 -4.35 -26.89 6.68
C ALA A 450 -4.12 -26.49 5.22
N GLN A 451 -5.14 -25.96 4.55
CA GLN A 451 -5.04 -25.41 3.21
C GLN A 451 -4.13 -24.17 3.15
N LEU A 452 -4.25 -23.26 4.11
CA LEU A 452 -3.36 -22.11 4.24
C LEU A 452 -1.89 -22.55 4.44
N GLU A 453 -1.66 -23.55 5.28
CA GLU A 453 -0.33 -24.13 5.50
C GLU A 453 0.22 -24.78 4.22
N GLY A 454 -0.64 -25.46 3.46
CA GLY A 454 -0.31 -25.94 2.12
C GLY A 454 0.12 -24.82 1.17
N LEU A 455 -0.58 -23.68 1.19
CA LEU A 455 -0.24 -22.51 0.40
C LEU A 455 1.10 -21.88 0.82
N LYS A 456 1.40 -21.79 2.12
CA LYS A 456 2.72 -21.37 2.64
C LYS A 456 3.84 -22.27 2.15
N LYS A 457 3.63 -23.59 2.23
CA LYS A 457 4.56 -24.60 1.74
C LYS A 457 4.76 -24.47 0.23
N LEU A 458 3.72 -24.18 -0.54
CA LEU A 458 3.86 -23.94 -1.98
C LEU A 458 4.75 -22.72 -2.26
N ALA A 459 4.54 -21.60 -1.55
CA ALA A 459 5.37 -20.41 -1.67
C ALA A 459 6.84 -20.71 -1.36
N LEU A 460 7.10 -21.42 -0.24
CA LEU A 460 8.44 -21.86 0.15
C LEU A 460 9.09 -22.79 -0.89
N ALA A 461 8.33 -23.74 -1.45
CA ALA A 461 8.82 -24.65 -2.47
C ALA A 461 9.21 -23.89 -3.76
N VAL A 462 8.37 -22.97 -4.23
CA VAL A 462 8.65 -22.15 -5.42
C VAL A 462 9.90 -21.29 -5.20
N LEU A 463 9.98 -20.57 -4.08
CA LEU A 463 11.13 -19.74 -3.74
C LEU A 463 12.42 -20.56 -3.58
N GLY A 464 12.33 -21.69 -2.87
CA GLY A 464 13.46 -22.57 -2.62
C GLY A 464 14.04 -23.17 -3.90
N LEU A 465 13.17 -23.64 -4.81
CA LEU A 465 13.58 -24.18 -6.11
C LEU A 465 14.22 -23.09 -6.99
N ALA A 466 13.61 -21.91 -7.05
CA ALA A 466 14.16 -20.78 -7.81
C ALA A 466 15.53 -20.35 -7.27
N ALA A 467 15.67 -20.23 -5.95
CA ALA A 467 16.95 -19.87 -5.31
C ALA A 467 18.03 -20.94 -5.53
N LEU A 468 17.67 -22.22 -5.45
CA LEU A 468 18.59 -23.33 -5.69
C LEU A 468 19.07 -23.37 -7.14
N LYS A 469 18.18 -23.13 -8.11
CA LYS A 469 18.50 -23.19 -9.54
C LYS A 469 19.32 -21.99 -10.02
N TYR A 470 18.92 -20.78 -9.65
CA TYR A 470 19.47 -19.55 -10.23
C TYR A 470 20.49 -18.85 -9.32
N GLY A 471 20.49 -19.13 -8.01
CA GLY A 471 21.36 -18.47 -7.06
C GLY A 471 21.30 -16.94 -7.20
N LYS A 472 22.46 -16.31 -7.45
CA LYS A 472 22.56 -14.85 -7.61
C LYS A 472 21.88 -14.30 -8.87
N GLN A 473 21.63 -15.15 -9.88
CA GLN A 473 20.99 -14.74 -11.14
C GLN A 473 19.46 -14.74 -11.05
N ILE A 474 18.88 -15.06 -9.87
CA ILE A 474 17.43 -15.11 -9.70
C ILE A 474 16.74 -13.78 -10.00
N GLU A 475 17.42 -12.65 -9.83
CA GLU A 475 16.88 -11.30 -10.12
C GLU A 475 16.55 -11.11 -11.61
N GLU A 476 17.18 -11.88 -12.50
CA GLU A 476 16.89 -11.87 -13.94
C GLU A 476 15.63 -12.70 -14.31
N GLU A 477 15.20 -13.61 -13.42
CA GLU A 477 14.03 -14.47 -13.62
C GLU A 477 12.75 -13.79 -13.11
N GLN A 478 12.43 -12.65 -13.70
CA GLN A 478 11.36 -11.76 -13.23
C GLN A 478 10.00 -12.45 -13.18
N GLU A 479 9.66 -13.31 -14.16
CA GLU A 479 8.40 -14.04 -14.20
C GLU A 479 8.28 -15.05 -13.05
N VAL A 480 9.40 -15.70 -12.69
CA VAL A 480 9.46 -16.61 -11.55
C VAL A 480 9.26 -15.84 -10.24
N LEU A 481 9.95 -14.70 -10.09
CA LEU A 481 9.81 -13.83 -8.92
C LEU A 481 8.41 -13.25 -8.80
N ALA A 482 7.80 -12.83 -9.91
CA ALA A 482 6.44 -12.30 -9.92
C ALA A 482 5.42 -13.35 -9.46
N VAL A 483 5.52 -14.60 -9.96
CA VAL A 483 4.67 -15.70 -9.50
C VAL A 483 4.89 -16.01 -8.02
N ALA A 484 6.14 -16.04 -7.56
CA ALA A 484 6.43 -16.23 -6.15
C ALA A 484 5.80 -15.12 -5.29
N ALA A 485 5.86 -13.86 -5.75
CA ALA A 485 5.25 -12.72 -5.09
C ALA A 485 3.73 -12.83 -5.04
N ASP A 486 3.07 -13.22 -6.12
CA ASP A 486 1.60 -13.39 -6.15
C ASP A 486 1.14 -14.47 -5.15
N ILE A 487 1.86 -15.60 -5.06
CA ILE A 487 1.57 -16.63 -4.07
C ILE A 487 1.79 -16.08 -2.65
N LEU A 488 2.87 -15.33 -2.39
CA LEU A 488 3.13 -14.71 -1.08
C LEU A 488 2.06 -13.68 -0.68
N ILE A 489 1.58 -12.87 -1.64
CA ILE A 489 0.47 -11.93 -1.42
C ILE A 489 -0.77 -12.70 -1.01
N ASP A 490 -1.11 -13.78 -1.73
CA ASP A 490 -2.26 -14.62 -1.43
C ASP A 490 -2.15 -15.32 -0.08
N VAL A 491 -0.96 -15.81 0.31
CA VAL A 491 -0.71 -16.34 1.66
C VAL A 491 -0.99 -15.30 2.72
N PHE A 492 -0.40 -14.11 2.59
CA PHE A 492 -0.51 -13.07 3.62
C PHE A 492 -1.95 -12.58 3.75
N ALA A 493 -2.64 -12.36 2.62
CA ALA A 493 -4.03 -11.94 2.59
C ALA A 493 -4.98 -12.99 3.17
N ALA A 494 -4.85 -14.26 2.75
CA ALA A 494 -5.70 -15.35 3.22
C ALA A 494 -5.47 -15.63 4.71
N GLU A 495 -4.22 -15.64 5.18
CA GLU A 495 -3.93 -15.81 6.61
C GLU A 495 -4.56 -14.68 7.44
N SER A 496 -4.39 -13.44 7.00
CA SER A 496 -4.93 -12.28 7.72
C SER A 496 -6.46 -12.33 7.79
N ALA A 497 -7.11 -12.68 6.68
CA ALA A 497 -8.56 -12.84 6.62
C ALA A 497 -9.07 -13.96 7.55
N LEU A 498 -8.45 -15.14 7.50
CA LEU A 498 -8.85 -16.29 8.32
C LEU A 498 -8.68 -16.02 9.82
N LEU A 499 -7.55 -15.44 10.22
CA LEU A 499 -7.28 -15.11 11.61
C LEU A 499 -8.28 -14.07 12.15
N ARG A 500 -8.59 -13.03 11.36
CA ARG A 500 -9.60 -12.04 11.72
C ARG A 500 -11.00 -12.66 11.79
N ALA A 501 -11.38 -13.47 10.81
CA ALA A 501 -12.68 -14.13 10.77
C ALA A 501 -12.93 -15.04 11.99
N ARG A 502 -11.90 -15.76 12.45
CA ARG A 502 -11.96 -16.55 13.69
C ARG A 502 -12.20 -15.68 14.92
N ARG A 503 -11.52 -14.53 15.01
CA ARG A 503 -11.72 -13.57 16.12
C ARG A 503 -13.15 -13.00 16.13
N LEU A 504 -13.72 -12.77 14.95
CA LEU A 504 -15.08 -12.26 14.77
C LEU A 504 -16.20 -13.30 15.02
N GLY A 505 -15.85 -14.55 15.35
CA GLY A 505 -16.84 -15.60 15.64
C GLY A 505 -17.53 -16.19 14.40
N GLY A 506 -16.97 -15.98 13.20
CA GLY A 506 -17.45 -16.59 11.96
C GLY A 506 -18.55 -15.81 11.23
N GLY A 507 -19.58 -16.51 10.75
CA GLY A 507 -20.63 -15.93 9.91
C GLY A 507 -20.12 -15.43 8.55
N VAL A 508 -20.60 -14.27 8.10
CA VAL A 508 -20.21 -13.70 6.79
C VAL A 508 -18.70 -13.46 6.67
N TYR A 509 -18.00 -13.21 7.78
CA TYR A 509 -16.55 -12.99 7.78
C TYR A 509 -15.78 -14.28 7.48
N ALA A 510 -16.21 -15.41 8.05
CA ALA A 510 -15.66 -16.72 7.69
C ALA A 510 -15.98 -17.06 6.23
N GLU A 511 -17.18 -16.73 5.75
CA GLU A 511 -17.55 -16.96 4.35
C GLU A 511 -16.70 -16.15 3.37
N MET A 512 -16.42 -14.88 3.68
CA MET A 512 -15.52 -14.04 2.88
C MET A 512 -14.07 -14.54 2.91
N ALA A 513 -13.57 -14.96 4.09
CA ALA A 513 -12.24 -15.53 4.22
C ALA A 513 -12.08 -16.84 3.45
N ALA A 514 -13.06 -17.74 3.56
CA ALA A 514 -13.10 -19.01 2.86
C ALA A 514 -13.16 -18.81 1.34
N LEU A 515 -14.03 -17.91 0.86
CA LEU A 515 -14.12 -17.58 -0.56
C LEU A 515 -12.77 -17.10 -1.11
N TYR A 516 -12.12 -16.17 -0.41
CA TYR A 516 -10.81 -15.67 -0.81
C TYR A 516 -9.76 -16.79 -0.83
N LEU A 517 -9.70 -17.62 0.23
CA LEU A 517 -8.75 -18.73 0.35
C LEU A 517 -8.90 -19.73 -0.80
N TYR A 518 -10.12 -20.17 -1.11
CA TYR A 518 -10.34 -21.17 -2.17
C TYR A 518 -9.86 -20.65 -3.53
N GLN A 519 -10.15 -19.39 -3.85
CA GLN A 519 -9.67 -18.79 -5.10
C GLN A 519 -8.16 -18.54 -5.10
N ALA A 520 -7.57 -18.24 -3.94
CA ALA A 520 -6.12 -18.11 -3.78
C ALA A 520 -5.40 -19.45 -4.03
N LEU A 521 -5.95 -20.57 -3.54
CA LEU A 521 -5.42 -21.91 -3.82
C LEU A 521 -5.46 -22.22 -5.32
N ASP A 522 -6.58 -21.93 -6.00
CA ASP A 522 -6.73 -22.12 -7.45
C ASP A 522 -5.69 -21.30 -8.24
N ARG A 523 -5.56 -20.01 -7.92
CA ARG A 523 -4.57 -19.12 -8.56
C ARG A 523 -3.16 -19.59 -8.32
N ALA A 524 -2.81 -19.92 -7.08
CA ALA A 524 -1.47 -20.36 -6.72
C ALA A 524 -1.09 -21.68 -7.39
N GLN A 525 -2.02 -22.63 -7.48
CA GLN A 525 -1.79 -23.89 -8.21
C GLN A 525 -1.48 -23.61 -9.69
N ALA A 526 -2.32 -22.81 -10.36
CA ALA A 526 -2.14 -22.48 -11.77
C ALA A 526 -0.82 -21.74 -12.00
N ALA A 527 -0.52 -20.74 -11.16
CA ALA A 527 0.69 -19.95 -11.26
C ALA A 527 1.94 -20.81 -11.03
N ALA A 528 1.99 -21.60 -9.96
CA ALA A 528 3.13 -22.49 -9.68
C ALA A 528 3.38 -23.51 -10.81
N LEU A 529 2.31 -24.11 -11.35
CA LEU A 529 2.44 -25.06 -12.47
C LEU A 529 2.94 -24.40 -13.76
N SER A 530 2.61 -23.12 -13.99
CA SER A 530 3.03 -22.38 -15.18
C SER A 530 4.54 -22.11 -15.24
N ILE A 531 5.18 -21.88 -14.09
CA ILE A 531 6.62 -21.63 -14.00
C ILE A 531 7.43 -22.90 -13.71
N LEU A 532 6.78 -24.00 -13.36
CA LEU A 532 7.48 -25.21 -12.97
C LEU A 532 8.43 -25.77 -14.06
N PRO A 533 8.09 -25.77 -15.36
CA PRO A 533 9.03 -26.15 -16.42
C PRO A 533 10.27 -25.24 -16.49
N ARG A 534 10.19 -24.02 -15.97
CA ARG A 534 11.34 -23.13 -15.82
C ARG A 534 12.21 -23.52 -14.63
N LEU A 535 11.65 -24.16 -13.60
CA LEU A 535 12.35 -24.51 -12.36
C LEU A 535 12.92 -25.94 -12.32
N ALA A 536 12.26 -26.91 -12.97
CA ALA A 536 12.65 -28.32 -12.91
C ALA A 536 12.37 -29.04 -14.24
N GLU A 537 13.03 -30.19 -14.45
CA GLU A 537 12.88 -31.03 -15.64
C GLU A 537 12.64 -32.50 -15.26
N GLY A 538 12.20 -33.32 -16.23
CA GLY A 538 12.10 -34.77 -16.05
C GLY A 538 11.18 -35.20 -14.89
N ASP A 539 11.67 -36.16 -14.09
CA ASP A 539 10.91 -36.72 -12.97
C ASP A 539 10.79 -35.75 -11.79
N ASP A 540 11.79 -34.87 -11.59
CA ASP A 540 11.73 -33.81 -10.56
C ASP A 540 10.58 -32.84 -10.86
N MET A 541 10.41 -32.46 -12.12
CA MET A 541 9.28 -31.63 -12.55
C MET A 541 7.94 -32.31 -12.26
N ARG A 542 7.80 -33.61 -12.55
CA ARG A 542 6.56 -34.37 -12.29
C ARG A 542 6.26 -34.47 -10.80
N LEU A 543 7.28 -34.73 -9.99
CA LEU A 543 7.18 -34.77 -8.53
C LEU A 543 6.69 -33.43 -7.99
N MET A 544 7.30 -32.33 -8.41
CA MET A 544 6.92 -30.98 -7.98
C MET A 544 5.53 -30.58 -8.47
N ALA A 545 5.11 -31.02 -9.67
CA ALA A 545 3.76 -30.79 -10.16
C ALA A 545 2.71 -31.52 -9.29
N SER A 546 3.02 -32.75 -8.89
CA SER A 546 2.18 -33.52 -7.96
C SER A 546 2.13 -32.86 -6.58
N ALA A 547 3.28 -32.42 -6.06
CA ALA A 547 3.37 -31.68 -4.81
C ALA A 547 2.54 -30.39 -4.84
N ALA A 548 2.65 -29.59 -5.89
CA ALA A 548 1.88 -28.36 -6.05
C ALA A 548 0.36 -28.61 -6.00
N ARG A 549 -0.12 -29.65 -6.70
CA ARG A 549 -1.54 -30.07 -6.67
C ARG A 549 -1.97 -30.56 -5.30
N ARG A 550 -1.11 -31.30 -4.60
CA ARG A 550 -1.40 -31.78 -3.23
C ARG A 550 -1.48 -30.63 -2.24
N LEU A 551 -0.53 -29.70 -2.29
CA LEU A 551 -0.43 -28.55 -1.37
C LEU A 551 -1.57 -27.54 -1.55
N THR A 552 -2.17 -27.48 -2.73
CA THR A 552 -3.29 -26.57 -3.04
C THR A 552 -4.64 -27.26 -3.06
N LYS A 553 -4.68 -28.55 -2.71
CA LYS A 553 -5.91 -29.33 -2.71
C LYS A 553 -6.91 -28.74 -1.71
N HIS A 554 -8.11 -28.47 -2.20
CA HIS A 554 -9.28 -28.20 -1.36
C HIS A 554 -10.48 -28.98 -1.86
N ASP A 555 -11.44 -29.21 -0.96
CA ASP A 555 -12.71 -29.84 -1.33
C ASP A 555 -13.49 -28.89 -2.25
N PRO A 556 -14.18 -29.40 -3.29
CA PRO A 556 -15.08 -28.58 -4.10
C PRO A 556 -16.18 -27.96 -3.22
N ALA A 557 -16.19 -26.63 -3.10
CA ALA A 557 -17.20 -25.88 -2.36
C ALA A 557 -18.26 -25.30 -3.31
N ASP A 558 -19.52 -25.22 -2.86
CA ASP A 558 -20.57 -24.51 -3.58
C ASP A 558 -20.36 -22.99 -3.46
N LEU A 559 -19.45 -22.46 -4.30
CA LEU A 559 -19.13 -21.04 -4.34
C LEU A 559 -20.31 -20.19 -4.81
N VAL A 560 -21.31 -20.78 -5.49
CA VAL A 560 -22.52 -20.05 -5.90
C VAL A 560 -23.36 -19.74 -4.67
N ALA A 561 -23.65 -20.74 -3.84
CA ALA A 561 -24.38 -20.55 -2.60
C ALA A 561 -23.62 -19.63 -1.62
N LEU A 562 -22.30 -19.82 -1.49
CA LEU A 562 -21.44 -18.99 -0.64
C LEU A 562 -21.51 -17.51 -1.05
N ARG A 563 -21.31 -17.21 -2.34
CA ARG A 563 -21.39 -15.83 -2.84
C ARG A 563 -22.78 -15.21 -2.64
N ARG A 564 -23.86 -15.97 -2.82
CA ARG A 564 -25.22 -15.43 -2.59
C ARG A 564 -25.44 -15.01 -1.14
N ARG A 565 -24.93 -15.76 -0.16
CA ARG A 565 -25.04 -15.41 1.27
C ARG A 565 -24.22 -14.16 1.61
N ILE A 566 -23.00 -14.06 1.10
CA ILE A 566 -22.16 -12.85 1.24
C ILE A 566 -22.86 -11.64 0.60
N ALA A 567 -23.34 -11.77 -0.64
CA ALA A 567 -24.02 -10.70 -1.35
C ALA A 567 -25.27 -10.21 -0.64
N GLN A 568 -26.04 -11.12 -0.04
CA GLN A 568 -27.19 -10.75 0.76
C GLN A 568 -26.78 -9.84 1.94
N LYS A 569 -25.68 -10.16 2.63
CA LYS A 569 -25.16 -9.34 3.72
C LYS A 569 -24.64 -7.98 3.25
N VAL A 570 -24.00 -7.93 2.09
CA VAL A 570 -23.61 -6.67 1.44
C VAL A 570 -24.83 -5.79 1.15
N LEU A 571 -25.89 -6.38 0.60
CA LEU A 571 -27.12 -5.66 0.28
C LEU A 571 -27.84 -5.19 1.55
N GLU A 572 -27.97 -6.04 2.57
CA GLU A 572 -28.53 -5.67 3.88
C GLU A 572 -27.77 -4.51 4.53
N ALA A 573 -26.45 -4.44 4.36
CA ALA A 573 -25.61 -3.37 4.89
C ALA A 573 -25.56 -2.11 3.99
N GLY A 574 -26.07 -2.18 2.76
CA GLY A 574 -25.93 -1.10 1.76
C GLY A 574 -24.48 -0.87 1.30
N GLY A 575 -23.61 -1.88 1.41
CA GLY A 575 -22.19 -1.76 1.14
C GLY A 575 -21.37 -2.86 1.84
N TYR A 576 -20.11 -2.55 2.17
CA TYR A 576 -19.24 -3.48 2.89
C TYR A 576 -19.81 -3.81 4.29
N PRO A 577 -20.05 -5.09 4.64
CA PRO A 577 -20.63 -5.47 5.93
C PRO A 577 -19.62 -5.26 7.06
N GLN A 578 -19.76 -4.16 7.80
CA GLN A 578 -18.92 -3.83 8.94
C GLN A 578 -19.26 -4.73 10.15
N PRO A 579 -18.26 -5.23 10.90
CA PRO A 579 -18.47 -5.80 12.22
C PRO A 579 -19.23 -4.84 13.12
N ARG A 580 -20.25 -5.34 13.83
CA ARG A 580 -20.90 -4.55 14.88
C ARG A 580 -19.90 -4.41 16.02
N ALA A 581 -19.62 -3.17 16.41
CA ALA A 581 -18.79 -2.85 17.58
C ALA A 581 -19.45 -3.33 18.88
#